data_AF-A0A3D5Y1J9-F1
#
_entry.id   AF-A0A3D5Y1J9-F1
#
_cell.length_a   1.000
_cell.length_b   1.000
_cell.length_c   1.000
_cell.angle_alpha   90.00
_cell.angle_beta   90.00
_cell.angle_gamma   90.00
#
_symmetry.space_group_name_H-M   'P 1'
#
loop_
_entity.id
_entity.type
_entity.pdbx_description
1 polymer ?
#
loop_
_entity_poly.entity_id
_entity_poly.type
_entity_poly.pdbx_seq_one_letter_code
_entity_poly.pdbx_strand_id
1 'polypeptide(L)'
;MSVDISLRVNGAEHRLAVEPTETLVNVLRNRLGMTGTHKDCTMGICGACTILLNGQPVSSCLLLACQADGEAIRTIEGLERDGALSPLQEAFLRYGAVQCGFCTPGFLMTAVALLEK
;
A
#
# COMPACT_ATOMS: atom_id res chain seq x y z
N MET A 1 5.47 -24.46 1.26
CA MET A 1 6.69 -24.54 0.41
C MET A 1 6.88 -23.13 -0.07
N SER A 2 7.95 -22.46 0.36
CA SER A 2 8.11 -21.02 0.12
C SER A 2 8.61 -20.72 -1.29
N VAL A 3 8.31 -19.51 -1.77
CA VAL A 3 8.77 -18.94 -3.03
C VAL A 3 9.61 -17.71 -2.70
N ASP A 4 10.81 -17.62 -3.27
CA ASP A 4 11.67 -16.44 -3.13
C ASP A 4 11.23 -15.35 -4.11
N ILE A 5 11.04 -14.14 -3.60
CA ILE A 5 10.64 -12.97 -4.37
C ILE A 5 11.46 -11.73 -3.98
N SER A 6 11.48 -10.74 -4.87
CA SER A 6 12.00 -9.40 -4.63
C SER A 6 10.92 -8.35 -4.85
N LEU A 7 10.62 -7.53 -3.84
CA LEU A 7 9.64 -6.45 -3.91
C LEU A 7 10.35 -5.10 -3.84
N ARG A 8 9.96 -4.13 -4.69
CA ARG A 8 10.43 -2.74 -4.57
C ARG A 8 9.37 -1.87 -3.90
N VAL A 9 9.44 -1.74 -2.58
CA VAL A 9 8.43 -1.02 -1.76
C VAL A 9 8.96 0.36 -1.37
N ASN A 10 8.24 1.41 -1.75
CA ASN A 10 8.60 2.82 -1.48
C ASN A 10 10.06 3.16 -1.90
N GLY A 11 10.54 2.54 -2.97
CA GLY A 11 11.90 2.73 -3.50
C GLY A 11 12.97 1.80 -2.91
N ALA A 12 12.69 1.08 -1.82
CA ALA A 12 13.60 0.11 -1.22
C ALA A 12 13.36 -1.31 -1.76
N GLU A 13 14.45 -2.07 -2.00
CA GLU A 13 14.38 -3.48 -2.40
C GLU A 13 14.27 -4.39 -1.17
N HIS A 14 13.32 -5.33 -1.20
CA HIS A 14 13.08 -6.31 -0.15
C HIS A 14 13.04 -7.71 -0.74
N ARG A 15 13.99 -8.57 -0.32
CA ARG A 15 14.01 -9.99 -0.70
C ARG A 15 13.41 -10.86 0.40
N LEU A 16 12.47 -11.72 0.04
CA LEU A 16 11.66 -12.48 0.99
C LEU A 16 11.37 -13.88 0.44
N ALA A 17 11.38 -14.89 1.32
CA ALA A 17 10.75 -16.18 1.06
C ALA A 17 9.30 -16.12 1.59
N VAL A 18 8.29 -16.20 0.71
CA VAL A 18 6.85 -16.11 1.05
C VAL A 18 6.14 -17.44 0.82
N GLU A 19 5.04 -17.69 1.52
CA GLU A 19 4.16 -18.81 1.13
C GLU A 19 3.37 -18.44 -0.14
N PRO A 20 3.09 -19.40 -1.06
CA PRO A 20 2.36 -19.13 -2.30
C PRO A 20 0.97 -18.51 -2.10
N THR A 21 0.38 -18.70 -0.92
CA THR A 21 -0.96 -18.20 -0.55
C THR A 21 -0.90 -16.92 0.29
N GLU A 22 0.29 -16.40 0.60
CA GLU A 22 0.44 -15.19 1.41
C GLU A 22 0.03 -13.96 0.59
N THR A 23 -0.97 -13.21 1.06
CA THR A 23 -1.43 -12.00 0.37
C THR A 23 -0.45 -10.86 0.54
N LEU A 24 -0.38 -9.97 -0.45
CA LEU A 24 0.53 -8.83 -0.43
C LEU A 24 0.27 -7.92 0.78
N VAL A 25 -1.00 -7.69 1.15
CA VAL A 25 -1.34 -6.92 2.36
C VAL A 25 -0.74 -7.52 3.63
N ASN A 26 -0.66 -8.85 3.74
CA ASN A 26 -0.07 -9.51 4.90
C ASN A 26 1.45 -9.35 4.90
N VAL A 27 2.11 -9.50 3.75
CA VAL A 27 3.57 -9.29 3.63
C VAL A 27 3.94 -7.85 4.00
N LEU A 28 3.25 -6.88 3.41
CA LEU A 28 3.50 -5.45 3.67
C LEU A 28 3.36 -5.14 5.16
N ARG A 29 2.25 -5.56 5.79
CA ARG A 29 1.97 -5.22 7.20
C ARG A 29 2.84 -5.99 8.18
N ASN A 30 2.90 -7.31 8.04
CA ASN A 30 3.42 -8.19 9.09
C ASN A 30 4.91 -8.47 8.94
N ARG A 31 5.46 -8.36 7.73
CA ARG A 31 6.87 -8.66 7.45
C ARG A 31 7.69 -7.41 7.18
N LEU A 32 7.11 -6.44 6.47
CA LEU A 32 7.80 -5.19 6.12
C LEU A 32 7.42 -4.02 7.03
N GLY A 33 6.47 -4.20 7.96
CA GLY A 33 6.08 -3.17 8.93
C GLY A 33 5.29 -2.00 8.33
N MET A 34 4.84 -2.10 7.08
CA MET A 34 4.04 -1.09 6.38
C MET A 34 2.58 -1.15 6.84
N THR A 35 2.35 -0.74 8.08
CA THR A 35 1.09 -0.90 8.80
C THR A 35 0.01 0.13 8.43
N GLY A 36 0.37 1.20 7.71
CA GLY A 36 -0.56 2.19 7.19
C GLY A 36 -1.47 1.62 6.08
N THR A 37 -1.05 0.54 5.41
CA THR A 37 -1.96 -0.22 4.54
C THR A 37 -2.90 -1.05 5.41
N HIS A 38 -4.16 -0.66 5.53
CA HIS A 38 -5.12 -1.33 6.41
C HIS A 38 -5.72 -2.60 5.80
N LYS A 39 -6.14 -3.54 6.65
CA LYS A 39 -6.80 -4.78 6.25
C LYS A 39 -8.07 -4.95 7.07
N ASP A 40 -9.21 -4.99 6.39
CA ASP A 40 -10.53 -5.11 7.01
C ASP A 40 -11.39 -6.15 6.28
N CYS A 41 -12.12 -5.77 5.23
CA CYS A 41 -13.07 -6.68 4.58
C CYS A 41 -12.46 -7.93 3.93
N THR A 42 -11.17 -7.91 3.52
CA THR A 42 -10.47 -9.00 2.79
C THR A 42 -11.10 -9.49 1.49
N MET A 43 -12.10 -8.78 0.95
CA MET A 43 -12.87 -9.16 -0.24
C MET A 43 -12.77 -8.12 -1.36
N GLY A 44 -11.86 -7.14 -1.24
CA GLY A 44 -11.67 -6.07 -2.22
C GLY A 44 -12.75 -4.98 -2.25
N ILE A 45 -13.65 -4.94 -1.26
CA ILE A 45 -14.81 -4.03 -1.24
C ILE A 45 -14.46 -2.67 -0.62
N CYS A 46 -13.83 -2.66 0.57
CA CYS A 46 -13.67 -1.44 1.36
C CYS A 46 -12.58 -0.46 0.86
N GLY A 47 -11.63 -0.92 0.05
CA GLY A 47 -10.49 -0.10 -0.41
C GLY A 47 -9.45 0.28 0.66
N ALA A 48 -9.60 -0.13 1.93
CA ALA A 48 -8.66 0.23 3.00
C ALA A 48 -7.23 -0.32 2.77
N CYS A 49 -7.11 -1.39 1.97
CA CYS A 49 -5.85 -2.03 1.60
C CYS A 49 -5.25 -1.52 0.28
N THR A 50 -5.74 -0.39 -0.25
CA THR A 50 -5.27 0.13 -1.54
C THR A 50 -3.81 0.54 -1.45
N ILE A 51 -3.00 0.01 -2.36
CA ILE A 51 -1.62 0.40 -2.64
C ILE A 51 -1.50 0.74 -4.13
N LEU A 52 -0.36 1.29 -4.54
CA LEU A 52 -0.05 1.44 -5.97
C LEU A 52 0.91 0.36 -6.42
N LEU A 53 0.49 -0.45 -7.38
CA LEU A 53 1.31 -1.41 -8.08
C LEU A 53 1.62 -0.85 -9.46
N ASN A 54 2.89 -0.51 -9.72
CA ASN A 54 3.31 0.16 -10.96
C ASN A 54 2.48 1.40 -11.29
N GLY A 55 2.17 2.20 -10.26
CA GLY A 55 1.36 3.41 -10.38
C GLY A 55 -0.16 3.18 -10.47
N GLN A 56 -0.63 1.93 -10.58
CA GLN A 56 -2.07 1.62 -10.60
C GLN A 56 -2.60 1.27 -9.21
N PRO A 57 -3.77 1.79 -8.81
CA PRO A 57 -4.36 1.48 -7.52
C PRO A 57 -4.95 0.07 -7.53
N VAL A 58 -4.55 -0.76 -6.56
CA VAL A 58 -5.02 -2.15 -6.44
C VAL A 58 -5.36 -2.52 -4.99
N SER A 59 -6.33 -3.40 -4.82
CA SER A 59 -6.67 -4.01 -3.53
C SER A 59 -5.64 -5.08 -3.16
N SER A 60 -4.64 -4.74 -2.34
CA SER A 60 -3.56 -5.66 -1.96
C SER A 60 -4.02 -6.90 -1.18
N CYS A 61 -5.25 -6.92 -0.67
CA CYS A 61 -5.84 -8.12 -0.06
C CYS A 61 -6.24 -9.21 -1.08
N LEU A 62 -6.38 -8.86 -2.36
CA LEU A 62 -6.71 -9.79 -3.45
C LEU A 62 -5.50 -10.19 -4.30
N LEU A 63 -4.31 -9.68 -3.98
CA LEU A 63 -3.07 -9.99 -4.67
C LEU A 63 -2.19 -10.88 -3.79
N LEU A 64 -1.65 -11.97 -4.35
CA LEU A 64 -0.65 -12.77 -3.66
C LEU A 64 0.71 -12.08 -3.74
N ALA A 65 1.52 -12.17 -2.69
CA ALA A 65 2.83 -11.54 -2.67
C ALA A 65 3.74 -12.06 -3.81
N CYS A 66 3.63 -13.34 -4.14
CA CYS A 66 4.37 -13.93 -5.25
C CYS A 66 3.98 -13.39 -6.63
N GLN A 67 2.77 -12.84 -6.79
CA GLN A 67 2.34 -12.19 -8.03
C GLN A 67 2.91 -10.78 -8.19
N ALA A 68 3.48 -10.21 -7.13
CA ALA A 68 4.11 -8.90 -7.14
C ALA A 68 5.64 -8.97 -7.23
N ASP A 69 6.20 -10.15 -7.52
CA ASP A 69 7.66 -10.32 -7.68
C ASP A 69 8.22 -9.40 -8.78
N GLY A 70 9.26 -8.66 -8.45
CA GLY A 70 9.90 -7.66 -9.30
C GLY A 70 9.13 -6.33 -9.42
N GLU A 71 7.93 -6.23 -8.85
CA GLU A 71 7.06 -5.08 -9.08
C GLU A 71 7.34 -3.88 -8.17
N ALA A 72 6.97 -2.69 -8.67
CA ALA A 72 7.07 -1.44 -7.92
C ALA A 72 5.81 -1.20 -7.09
N ILE A 73 5.98 -1.09 -5.77
CA ILE A 73 4.91 -0.90 -4.81
C ILE A 73 5.11 0.46 -4.12
N ARG A 74 4.07 1.28 -4.09
CA ARG A 74 4.01 2.46 -3.22
C ARG A 74 2.85 2.33 -2.24
N THR A 75 3.13 2.53 -0.96
CA THR A 75 2.15 2.55 0.13
C THR A 75 1.99 3.98 0.67
N ILE A 76 1.13 4.16 1.67
CA ILE A 76 0.89 5.48 2.29
C ILE A 76 2.16 6.07 2.92
N GLU A 77 3.02 5.21 3.47
CA GLU A 77 4.31 5.57 4.05
C GLU A 77 5.24 6.21 3.01
N GLY A 78 5.06 5.89 1.72
CA GLY A 78 5.86 6.47 0.64
C GLY A 78 5.40 7.85 0.13
N LEU A 79 4.34 8.43 0.70
CA LEU A 79 3.87 9.77 0.33
C LEU A 79 4.58 10.90 1.08
N GLU A 80 5.03 10.61 2.30
CA GLU A 80 5.82 11.52 3.11
C GLU A 80 7.29 11.48 2.68
N ARG A 81 7.99 12.63 2.75
CA ARG A 81 9.43 12.73 2.48
C ARG A 81 10.11 13.62 3.51
N ASP A 82 11.11 13.09 4.20
CA ASP A 82 11.97 13.81 5.16
C ASP A 82 11.20 14.60 6.24
N GLY A 83 10.10 14.02 6.74
CA GLY A 83 9.17 14.59 7.71
C GLY A 83 8.11 15.51 7.11
N ALA A 84 8.12 15.75 5.80
CA ALA A 84 7.18 16.63 5.11
C ALA A 84 6.04 15.84 4.45
N LEU A 85 4.81 16.27 4.74
CA LEU A 85 3.62 15.72 4.10
C LEU A 85 3.57 16.13 2.62
N SER A 86 3.05 15.24 1.79
CA SER A 86 2.68 15.60 0.42
C SER A 86 1.58 16.67 0.41
N PRO A 87 1.48 17.50 -0.65
CA PRO A 87 0.39 18.47 -0.79
C PRO A 87 -1.01 17.86 -0.64
N LEU A 88 -1.18 16.60 -1.06
CA LEU A 88 -2.44 15.87 -0.92
C LEU A 88 -2.73 15.50 0.54
N GLN A 89 -1.72 15.02 1.30
CA GLN A 89 -1.87 14.75 2.73
C GLN A 89 -2.22 16.03 3.50
N GLU A 90 -1.57 17.15 3.19
CA GLU A 90 -1.90 18.46 3.79
C GLU A 90 -3.33 18.90 3.48
N ALA A 91 -3.80 18.68 2.25
CA ALA A 91 -5.17 18.99 1.86
C ALA A 91 -6.19 18.16 2.66
N PHE A 92 -5.94 16.86 2.85
CA PHE A 92 -6.81 16.00 3.66
C PHE A 92 -6.94 16.50 5.11
N LEU A 93 -5.84 16.98 5.70
CA LEU A 93 -5.86 17.59 7.04
C LEU A 93 -6.62 18.91 7.03
N ARG A 94 -6.29 19.81 6.10
CA ARG A 94 -6.86 21.17 6.02
C ARG A 94 -8.37 21.16 5.88
N TYR A 95 -8.91 20.24 5.08
CA TYR A 95 -10.33 20.18 4.76
C TYR A 95 -11.12 19.19 5.64
N GLY A 96 -10.51 18.65 6.70
CA GLY A 96 -11.21 17.76 7.63
C GLY A 96 -11.64 16.43 7.01
N ALA A 97 -10.91 15.94 6.01
CA ALA A 97 -11.19 14.66 5.33
C ALA A 97 -10.82 13.43 6.19
N VAL A 98 -10.25 13.66 7.39
CA VAL A 98 -9.84 12.62 8.34
C VAL A 98 -10.72 12.70 9.57
N GLN A 99 -11.49 11.63 9.83
CA GLN A 99 -12.22 11.45 11.09
C GLN A 99 -11.55 10.35 11.93
N CYS A 100 -11.99 9.09 11.81
CA CYS A 100 -11.33 7.96 12.48
C CYS A 100 -9.97 7.59 11.85
N GLY A 101 -9.72 8.03 10.61
CA GLY A 101 -8.46 7.82 9.89
C GLY A 101 -8.29 6.45 9.22
N PHE A 102 -9.13 5.45 9.52
CA PHE A 102 -8.91 4.08 9.06
C PHE A 102 -8.96 3.92 7.52
N CYS A 103 -9.84 4.66 6.84
CA CYS A 103 -9.92 4.61 5.38
C CYS A 103 -8.94 5.58 4.68
N THR A 104 -8.33 6.51 5.44
CA THR A 104 -7.55 7.61 4.89
C THR A 104 -6.37 7.15 4.02
N PRO A 105 -5.58 6.12 4.41
CA PRO A 105 -4.53 5.59 3.54
C PRO A 105 -5.03 5.14 2.17
N GLY A 106 -6.12 4.34 2.13
CA GLY A 106 -6.67 3.85 0.87
C GLY A 106 -7.22 4.97 -0.03
N PHE A 107 -7.88 5.96 0.56
CA PHE A 107 -8.33 7.16 -0.17
C PHE A 107 -7.17 7.97 -0.73
N LEU A 108 -6.12 8.20 0.07
CA LEU A 108 -4.93 8.92 -0.38
C LEU A 108 -4.27 8.18 -1.54
N MET A 109 -4.00 6.88 -1.44
CA MET A 109 -3.38 6.12 -2.53
C MET A 109 -4.21 6.19 -3.82
N THR A 110 -5.53 6.09 -3.71
CA THR A 110 -6.45 6.21 -4.86
C THR A 110 -6.40 7.61 -5.49
N ALA A 111 -6.41 8.66 -4.67
CA ALA A 111 -6.32 10.03 -5.14
C ALA A 111 -4.96 10.34 -5.77
N VAL A 112 -3.87 9.81 -5.23
CA VAL A 112 -2.55 9.95 -5.87
C VAL A 112 -2.52 9.29 -7.25
N ALA A 113 -3.09 8.08 -7.39
CA ALA A 113 -3.20 7.44 -8.71
C ALA A 113 -4.00 8.25 -9.73
N LEU A 114 -4.97 9.05 -9.28
CA LEU A 114 -5.73 9.94 -10.15
C LEU A 114 -4.91 11.18 -10.54
N LEU A 115 -4.15 11.74 -9.60
CA LEU A 115 -3.42 13.00 -9.78
C LEU A 115 -2.08 12.85 -10.51
N GLU A 116 -1.45 11.69 -10.45
CA GLU A 116 -0.17 11.39 -11.13
C GLU A 116 -0.34 10.79 -12.53
N LYS A 117 -1.56 10.79 -13.08
CA LYS A 117 -1.86 10.36 -14.45
C LYS A 117 -1.53 11.41 -15.50
#